data_AF-A0A016QL75-F1
#
_entry.id   AF-A0A016QL75-F1
#
_cell.length_a   1.000
_cell.length_b   1.000
_cell.length_c   1.000
_cell.angle_alpha   90.00
_cell.angle_beta   90.00
_cell.angle_gamma   90.00
#
_symmetry.space_group_name_H-M   'P 1'
#
loop_
_entity.id
_entity.type
_entity.pdbx_description
1 polymer ?
#
loop_
_entity_poly.entity_id
_entity_poly.type
_entity_poly.pdbx_seq_one_letter_code
_entity_poly.pdbx_strand_id
1 'polypeptide(L)'
;MRRRGWLIAGGGFLAGVLVACVLVAALLPPKNRIVARWDAPDGLYHALILDGGPNVMPGSFRRWRLYLGRDAGQPSYGHFVSLPELPDLYGETAAKWQESHVNWTPAGVRFTFWTGHELFVPARAYQNGR
;
A
#
# COMPACT_ATOMS: atom_id res chain seq x y z
N MET A 1 48.92 -14.00 -35.35
CA MET A 1 48.61 -13.62 -33.95
C MET A 1 47.97 -12.24 -33.91
N ARG A 2 46.68 -12.11 -33.58
CA ARG A 2 46.02 -10.89 -33.02
C ARG A 2 44.49 -11.10 -32.94
N ARG A 3 44.02 -11.68 -31.83
CA ARG A 3 42.60 -11.72 -31.42
C ARG A 3 42.53 -11.43 -29.91
N ARG A 4 42.68 -10.16 -29.54
CA ARG A 4 42.51 -9.67 -28.16
C ARG A 4 41.99 -8.24 -28.25
N GLY A 5 40.68 -8.07 -28.33
CA GLY A 5 40.08 -6.73 -28.41
C GLY A 5 38.57 -6.64 -28.24
N TRP A 6 37.88 -7.76 -27.98
CA TRP A 6 36.41 -7.81 -27.96
C TRP A 6 35.82 -8.09 -26.57
N LEU A 7 36.62 -8.06 -25.49
CA LEU A 7 36.14 -8.36 -24.13
C LEU A 7 35.90 -7.12 -23.26
N ILE A 8 36.30 -5.92 -23.70
CA ILE A 8 36.20 -4.70 -22.86
C ILE A 8 34.87 -3.95 -23.10
N ALA A 9 34.22 -4.14 -24.24
CA ALA A 9 32.95 -3.46 -24.57
C ALA A 9 31.74 -4.00 -23.78
N GLY A 10 31.78 -5.24 -23.28
CA GLY A 10 30.64 -5.84 -22.55
C GLY A 10 30.48 -5.39 -21.11
N GLY A 11 31.58 -5.05 -20.42
CA GLY A 11 31.57 -4.71 -18.99
C GLY A 11 30.92 -3.35 -18.69
N GLY A 12 31.19 -2.34 -19.52
CA GLY A 12 30.60 -1.01 -19.36
C GLY A 12 29.09 -0.98 -19.56
N PHE A 13 28.57 -1.79 -20.49
CA PHE A 13 27.14 -1.87 -20.76
C PHE A 13 26.38 -2.50 -19.59
N LEU A 14 26.87 -3.61 -19.03
CA LEU A 14 26.25 -4.26 -17.87
C LEU A 14 26.26 -3.36 -16.63
N ALA A 15 27.35 -2.63 -16.39
CA ALA A 15 27.43 -1.66 -15.30
C ALA A 15 26.43 -0.51 -15.50
N GLY A 16 26.30 0.01 -16.72
CA GLY A 16 25.32 1.05 -17.05
C GLY A 16 23.87 0.60 -16.84
N VAL A 17 23.54 -0.63 -17.25
CA VAL A 17 22.20 -1.21 -17.02
C VAL A 17 21.91 -1.39 -15.54
N LEU A 18 22.87 -1.89 -14.75
CA LEU A 18 22.69 -2.05 -13.30
C LEU A 18 22.45 -0.71 -12.61
N VAL A 19 23.23 0.32 -12.95
CA VAL A 19 23.06 1.68 -12.38
C VAL A 19 21.69 2.25 -12.75
N ALA A 20 21.26 2.10 -14.01
CA ALA A 20 19.94 2.54 -14.45
C ALA A 20 18.82 1.81 -13.68
N CYS A 21 18.92 0.49 -13.49
CA CYS A 21 17.95 -0.27 -12.71
C CYS A 21 17.85 0.18 -11.26
N VAL A 22 18.99 0.46 -10.59
CA VAL A 22 19.01 0.96 -9.21
C VAL A 22 18.38 2.35 -9.12
N LEU A 23 18.70 3.25 -10.04
CA LEU A 23 18.11 4.59 -10.11
C LEU A 23 16.59 4.53 -10.33
N VAL A 24 16.13 3.70 -11.26
CA VAL A 24 14.69 3.51 -11.51
C VAL A 24 14.00 2.93 -10.27
N ALA A 25 14.59 1.94 -9.61
CA ALA A 25 14.02 1.37 -8.38
C ALA A 25 13.97 2.38 -7.23
N ALA A 26 14.97 3.26 -7.10
CA ALA A 26 15.01 4.31 -6.08
C ALA A 26 14.00 5.43 -6.34
N LEU A 27 13.65 5.69 -7.60
CA LEU A 27 12.69 6.72 -8.01
C LEU A 27 11.24 6.24 -7.94
N LEU A 28 10.99 4.92 -7.91
CA LEU A 28 9.64 4.39 -7.78
C LEU A 28 9.22 4.42 -6.30
N PRO A 29 8.20 5.23 -5.94
CA PRO A 29 7.73 5.28 -4.56
C PRO A 29 7.27 3.89 -4.11
N PRO A 30 7.53 3.51 -2.84
CA PRO A 30 7.11 2.23 -2.31
C PRO A 30 5.59 2.09 -2.40
N LYS A 31 5.12 1.04 -3.08
CA LYS A 31 3.71 0.68 -3.13
C LYS A 31 3.28 0.18 -1.75
N ASN A 32 2.06 0.54 -1.32
CA ASN A 32 1.42 0.09 -0.08
C ASN A 32 2.05 0.65 1.20
N ARG A 33 2.37 1.95 1.21
CA ARG A 33 2.77 2.62 2.45
C ARG A 33 1.59 2.62 3.42
N ILE A 34 1.81 2.17 4.64
CA ILE A 34 0.82 2.27 5.72
C ILE A 34 0.72 3.75 6.14
N VAL A 35 -0.49 4.31 6.12
CA VAL A 35 -0.73 5.70 6.51
C VAL A 35 -1.51 5.84 7.81
N ALA A 36 -2.33 4.84 8.14
CA ALA A 36 -3.06 4.75 9.40
C ALA A 36 -3.20 3.28 9.82
N ARG A 37 -3.26 3.05 11.13
CA ARG A 37 -3.31 1.73 11.74
C ARG A 37 -4.18 1.76 13.00
N TRP A 38 -5.03 0.75 13.14
CA TRP A 38 -5.78 0.48 14.35
C TRP A 38 -5.67 -1.01 14.67
N ASP A 39 -5.34 -1.31 15.93
CA ASP A 39 -5.17 -2.67 16.41
C ASP A 39 -6.47 -3.17 17.05
N ALA A 40 -6.77 -4.46 16.84
CA ALA A 40 -7.83 -5.12 17.57
C ALA A 40 -7.48 -5.22 19.08
N PRO A 41 -8.47 -5.31 19.98
CA PRO A 41 -8.23 -5.42 21.42
C PRO A 41 -7.39 -6.63 21.84
N ASP A 42 -7.41 -7.70 21.05
CA ASP A 42 -6.61 -8.92 21.27
C ASP A 42 -5.18 -8.79 20.69
N GLY A 43 -4.89 -7.74 19.92
CA GLY A 43 -3.64 -7.51 19.22
C GLY A 43 -3.39 -8.47 18.04
N LEU A 44 -4.33 -9.36 17.71
CA LEU A 44 -4.15 -10.39 16.67
C LEU A 44 -4.48 -9.87 15.27
N TYR A 45 -5.37 -8.88 15.17
CA TYR A 45 -5.83 -8.32 13.92
C TYR A 45 -5.58 -6.82 13.85
N HIS A 46 -5.39 -6.33 12.63
CA HIS A 46 -5.07 -4.94 12.34
C HIS A 46 -5.95 -4.44 11.21
N ALA A 47 -6.42 -3.20 11.35
CA ALA A 47 -7.02 -2.41 10.29
C ALA A 47 -5.97 -1.40 9.83
N LEU A 48 -5.60 -1.43 8.55
CA LEU A 48 -4.56 -0.56 7.99
C LEU A 48 -5.10 0.18 6.77
N ILE A 49 -4.80 1.46 6.64
CA ILE A 49 -4.95 2.18 5.37
C ILE A 49 -3.62 2.13 4.64
N LEU A 50 -3.68 1.67 3.39
CA LEU A 50 -2.54 1.55 2.49
C LEU A 50 -2.65 2.57 1.37
N ASP A 51 -1.59 3.35 1.19
CA ASP A 51 -1.36 4.21 0.04
C ASP A 51 -0.81 3.37 -1.12
N GLY A 52 -1.64 3.16 -2.15
CA GLY A 52 -1.24 2.48 -3.37
C GLY A 52 -0.34 3.33 -4.28
N GLY A 53 -0.15 4.61 -3.94
CA GLY A 53 0.56 5.59 -4.76
C GLY A 53 -0.30 6.17 -5.88
N PRO A 54 0.21 7.21 -6.56
CA PRO A 54 -0.41 7.73 -7.77
C PRO A 54 -0.37 6.66 -8.85
N ASN A 55 -1.41 6.60 -9.67
CA ASN A 55 -1.37 5.78 -10.87
C ASN A 55 -0.37 6.39 -11.86
N VAL A 56 0.20 5.58 -12.75
CA VAL A 56 1.34 5.95 -13.62
C VAL A 56 0.99 7.04 -14.66
N MET A 57 -0.28 7.46 -14.74
CA MET A 57 -0.74 8.49 -15.66
C MET A 57 -0.88 9.87 -14.99
N PRO A 58 -0.44 10.95 -15.67
CA PRO A 58 -0.67 12.33 -15.21
C PRO A 58 -2.16 12.60 -14.99
N GLY A 59 -2.51 13.19 -13.83
CA GLY A 59 -3.90 13.49 -13.47
C GLY A 59 -4.67 12.34 -12.82
N SER A 60 -4.02 11.22 -12.53
CA SER A 60 -4.68 10.10 -11.84
C SER A 60 -4.81 10.33 -10.33
N PHE A 61 -5.97 9.93 -9.79
CA PHE A 61 -6.25 9.92 -8.36
C PHE A 61 -5.38 8.89 -7.61
N ARG A 62 -5.14 9.17 -6.32
CA ARG A 62 -4.50 8.21 -5.40
C ARG A 62 -5.47 7.08 -5.09
N ARG A 63 -4.93 5.85 -4.99
CA ARG A 63 -5.71 4.67 -4.64
C ARG A 63 -5.46 4.30 -3.18
N TRP A 64 -6.52 4.29 -2.39
CA TRP A 64 -6.50 3.89 -0.99
C TRP A 64 -7.09 2.50 -0.85
N ARG A 65 -6.52 1.70 0.06
CA ARG A 65 -7.06 0.38 0.42
C ARG A 65 -7.13 0.24 1.92
N LEU A 66 -8.25 -0.25 2.41
CA LEU A 66 -8.38 -0.75 3.78
C LEU A 66 -7.96 -2.22 3.78
N TYR A 67 -6.96 -2.55 4.58
CA TYR A 67 -6.57 -3.92 4.86
C TYR A 67 -7.05 -4.33 6.25
N LEU A 68 -7.55 -5.55 6.36
CA LEU A 68 -7.91 -6.21 7.60
C LEU A 68 -7.26 -7.59 7.66
N GLY A 69 -6.40 -7.83 8.64
CA GLY A 69 -5.71 -9.11 8.78
C GLY A 69 -4.68 -9.13 9.89
N ARG A 70 -3.81 -10.15 9.92
CA ARG A 70 -2.82 -10.38 10.99
C ARG A 70 -1.48 -9.71 10.75
N ASP A 71 -1.13 -9.45 9.49
CA ASP A 71 0.14 -8.81 9.15
C ASP A 71 0.07 -7.30 9.37
N ALA A 72 0.86 -6.77 10.29
CA ALA A 72 0.82 -5.35 10.65
C ALA A 72 1.85 -4.47 9.90
N GLY A 73 2.89 -5.07 9.33
CA GLY A 73 4.03 -4.36 8.73
C GLY A 73 4.03 -4.39 7.21
N GLN A 74 3.85 -5.58 6.62
CA GLN A 74 3.81 -5.75 5.18
C GLN A 74 2.64 -6.69 4.83
N PRO A 75 1.44 -6.13 4.63
CA PRO A 75 0.22 -6.91 4.46
C PRO A 75 0.33 -7.84 3.26
N SER A 76 0.41 -9.14 3.53
CA SER A 76 0.56 -10.17 2.50
C SER A 76 -0.69 -11.05 2.39
N TYR A 77 -1.33 -11.32 3.52
CA TYR A 77 -2.49 -12.19 3.61
C TYR A 77 -3.59 -11.58 4.49
N GLY A 78 -4.82 -11.50 3.97
CA GLY A 78 -5.96 -10.92 4.66
C GLY A 78 -7.00 -10.36 3.71
N HIS A 79 -7.89 -9.51 4.23
CA HIS A 79 -8.96 -8.90 3.47
C HIS A 79 -8.58 -7.49 3.02
N PHE A 80 -8.69 -7.23 1.72
CA PHE A 80 -8.45 -5.90 1.14
C PHE A 80 -9.74 -5.33 0.58
N VAL A 81 -10.10 -4.14 1.01
CA VAL A 81 -11.21 -3.35 0.49
C VAL A 81 -10.65 -2.14 -0.24
N SER A 82 -10.94 -2.06 -1.53
CA SER A 82 -10.66 -0.84 -2.31
C SER A 82 -11.57 0.27 -1.82
N LEU A 83 -10.98 1.39 -1.43
CA LEU A 83 -11.73 2.58 -1.02
C LEU A 83 -11.98 3.46 -2.23
N PRO A 84 -13.08 4.23 -2.24
CA PRO A 84 -13.38 5.13 -3.35
C PRO A 84 -12.23 6.11 -3.58
N GLU A 85 -12.01 6.46 -4.84
CA GLU A 85 -11.15 7.56 -5.21
C GLU A 85 -11.83 8.84 -4.70
N LEU A 86 -11.29 9.37 -3.62
CA LEU A 86 -11.76 10.62 -3.08
C LEU A 86 -11.06 11.74 -3.86
N PRO A 87 -11.82 12.67 -4.45
CA PRO A 87 -11.23 13.77 -5.21
C PRO A 87 -10.36 14.61 -4.27
N ASP A 88 -9.19 15.04 -4.74
CA ASP A 88 -8.24 15.93 -4.05
C ASP A 88 -8.83 17.30 -3.64
N LEU A 89 -10.14 17.52 -3.85
CA LEU A 89 -10.93 18.70 -3.46
C LEU A 89 -10.72 19.13 -2.00
N TYR A 90 -10.31 18.21 -1.11
CA TYR A 90 -10.06 18.49 0.30
C TYR A 90 -8.58 18.49 0.70
N GLY A 91 -7.65 18.42 -0.25
CA GLY A 91 -6.22 18.28 0.03
C GLY A 91 -5.95 17.05 0.90
N GLU A 92 -6.49 15.90 0.47
CA GLU A 92 -6.46 14.65 1.22
C GLU A 92 -5.02 14.15 1.39
N THR A 93 -4.42 14.66 2.45
CA THR A 93 -3.17 14.17 2.97
C THR A 93 -3.46 12.87 3.70
N ALA A 94 -2.51 11.93 3.58
CA ALA A 94 -2.46 10.69 4.35
C ALA A 94 -2.81 10.86 5.86
N ALA A 95 -2.62 12.07 6.40
CA ALA A 95 -2.98 12.47 7.75
C ALA A 95 -4.48 12.36 8.07
N LYS A 96 -5.40 12.67 7.15
CA LYS A 96 -6.85 12.64 7.44
C LYS A 96 -7.38 11.25 7.75
N TRP A 97 -6.72 10.21 7.23
CA TRP A 97 -7.05 8.83 7.60
C TRP A 97 -6.88 8.58 9.10
N GLN A 98 -6.02 9.33 9.80
CA GLN A 98 -5.83 9.22 11.25
C GLN A 98 -7.03 9.73 12.06
N GLU A 99 -7.88 10.58 11.45
CA GLU A 99 -9.13 11.06 12.06
C GLU A 99 -10.28 10.03 11.92
N SER A 100 -10.05 8.92 11.21
CA SER A 100 -11.04 7.84 11.11
C SER A 100 -11.06 6.99 12.37
N HIS A 101 -12.20 6.34 12.61
CA HIS A 101 -12.41 5.52 13.79
C HIS A 101 -12.68 4.06 13.42
N VAL A 102 -12.17 3.14 14.25
CA VAL A 102 -12.37 1.70 14.07
C VAL A 102 -12.95 1.12 15.33
N ASN A 103 -14.08 0.45 15.21
CA ASN A 103 -14.71 -0.29 16.30
C ASN A 103 -14.69 -1.79 15.98
N TRP A 104 -14.00 -2.53 16.84
CA TRP A 104 -13.88 -3.99 16.75
C TRP A 104 -14.99 -4.64 17.56
N THR A 105 -15.72 -5.56 16.94
CA THR A 105 -16.78 -6.34 17.58
C THR A 105 -16.59 -7.83 17.26
N PRO A 106 -17.19 -8.75 18.04
CA PRO A 106 -17.16 -10.18 17.69
C PRO A 106 -17.74 -10.48 16.30
N ALA A 107 -18.68 -9.67 15.82
CA ALA A 107 -19.30 -9.83 14.50
C ALA A 107 -18.42 -9.33 13.34
N GLY A 108 -17.46 -8.45 13.61
CA GLY A 108 -16.63 -7.80 12.59
C GLY A 108 -16.15 -6.41 12.99
N VAL A 109 -15.68 -5.67 12.00
CA VAL A 109 -15.12 -4.32 12.15
C VAL A 109 -16.04 -3.29 11.53
N ARG A 110 -16.33 -2.22 12.27
CA ARG A 110 -16.89 -0.99 11.71
C ARG A 110 -15.77 0.03 11.55
N PHE A 111 -15.57 0.46 10.32
CA PHE A 111 -14.67 1.55 9.96
C PHE A 111 -15.52 2.79 9.67
N THR A 112 -15.36 3.84 10.47
CA THR A 112 -16.02 5.13 10.27
C THR A 112 -15.00 6.09 9.66
N PHE A 113 -15.25 6.51 8.43
CA PHE A 113 -14.41 7.49 7.73
C PHE A 113 -14.49 8.85 8.44
N TRP A 114 -13.49 9.71 8.28
CA TRP A 114 -13.54 11.10 8.79
C TRP A 114 -14.72 11.91 8.21
N THR A 115 -15.27 11.47 7.06
CA THR A 115 -16.47 12.05 6.45
C THR A 115 -17.78 11.59 7.13
N GLY A 116 -17.72 10.71 8.12
CA GLY A 116 -18.86 10.14 8.83
C GLY A 116 -19.51 8.94 8.15
N HIS A 117 -19.07 8.55 6.95
CA HIS A 117 -19.53 7.32 6.31
C HIS A 117 -19.06 6.10 7.12
N GLU A 118 -19.76 4.98 6.99
CA GLU A 118 -19.38 3.73 7.66
C GLU A 118 -19.23 2.57 6.68
N LEU A 119 -18.19 1.77 6.90
CA LEU A 119 -17.97 0.49 6.24
C LEU A 119 -17.95 -0.59 7.30
N PHE A 120 -18.81 -1.60 7.15
CA PHE A 120 -18.79 -2.79 8.00
C PHE A 120 -18.16 -3.97 7.25
N VAL A 121 -17.17 -4.60 7.88
CA VAL A 121 -16.53 -5.81 7.37
C VAL A 121 -16.75 -6.95 8.37
N PRO A 122 -17.44 -8.04 7.98
CA PRO A 122 -17.74 -9.13 8.90
C PRO A 122 -16.47 -9.94 9.25
N ALA A 123 -16.41 -10.46 10.48
CA ALA A 123 -15.25 -11.17 11.03
C ALA A 123 -14.72 -12.29 10.11
N ARG A 124 -15.66 -13.07 9.54
CA ARG A 124 -15.37 -14.16 8.61
C ARG A 124 -14.58 -13.74 7.36
N ALA A 125 -14.63 -12.46 6.96
CA ALA A 125 -13.97 -11.97 5.76
C ALA A 125 -12.44 -11.84 5.94
N TYR A 126 -11.97 -11.56 7.17
CA TYR A 126 -10.54 -11.36 7.45
C TYR A 126 -9.94 -12.40 8.40
N GLN A 127 -10.75 -13.16 9.16
CA GLN A 127 -10.24 -14.21 10.04
C GLN A 127 -9.85 -15.49 9.29
N ASN A 128 -10.58 -15.82 8.23
CA ASN A 128 -10.44 -17.07 7.48
C ASN A 128 -10.03 -16.80 6.02
N GLY A 129 -9.20 -15.78 5.80
CA GLY A 129 -8.96 -15.16 4.48
C GLY A 129 -8.90 -16.11 3.27
N ARG A 130 -9.35 -15.61 2.11
CA ARG A 130 -8.98 -16.20 0.82
C ARG A 130 -7.71 -15.53 0.31
#